data_AF-A0A3M1GWD0-F1
#
_entry.id   AF-A0A3M1GWD0-F1
#
_cell.length_a   1.000
_cell.length_b   1.000
_cell.length_c   1.000
_cell.angle_alpha   90.00
_cell.angle_beta   90.00
_cell.angle_gamma   90.00
#
_symmetry.space_group_name_H-M   'P 1'
#
loop_
_entity.id
_entity.type
_entity.pdbx_description
1 polymer ?
#
loop_
_entity_poly.entity_id
_entity_poly.type
_entity_poly.pdbx_seq_one_letter_code
_entity_poly.pdbx_strand_id
1 'polypeptide(L)'
;MFEGPRYRILLVNGPNLNLLGEREPEHYGRVTLAQIVATCRRRAAQRQAVIVDFQSNHEGAIIDFLHRERRRAHGLVINPGAYTHTSYAIRDAITACRYRAWEVHLSDLTRRAVREPFRAVSVIADVCEGRVMGRGARGYLDALDGLLDRLGAPPWYQPHVKVGIALPRAGRIELDDVAPREPAAPARSRRRPW
;
A
#
# COMPACT_ATOMS: atom_id res chain seq x y z
N MET A 1 4.62 -12.91 26.15
CA MET A 1 3.21 -12.54 25.90
C MET A 1 3.17 -11.89 24.54
N PHE A 2 2.39 -12.41 23.59
CA PHE A 2 2.19 -11.73 22.31
C PHE A 2 1.17 -10.62 22.54
N GLU A 3 1.63 -9.37 22.62
CA GLU A 3 0.72 -8.23 22.47
C GLU A 3 0.13 -8.28 21.07
N GLY A 4 -1.19 -8.14 20.96
CA GLY A 4 -1.88 -8.12 19.68
C GLY A 4 -1.41 -6.97 18.78
N PRO A 5 -1.86 -6.91 17.51
CA PRO A 5 -1.47 -5.83 16.61
C PRO A 5 -1.86 -4.47 17.19
N ARG A 6 -0.90 -3.56 17.25
CA ARG A 6 -1.06 -2.16 17.67
C ARG A 6 -1.89 -1.36 16.68
N TYR A 7 -1.73 -1.62 15.38
CA TYR A 7 -2.43 -0.88 14.33
C TYR A 7 -3.23 -1.79 13.40
N ARG A 8 -4.40 -1.31 12.99
CA ARG A 8 -5.25 -1.92 11.96
C ARG A 8 -5.28 -1.01 10.74
N ILE A 9 -4.71 -1.45 9.63
CA ILE A 9 -4.56 -0.65 8.41
C ILE A 9 -5.44 -1.23 7.31
N LEU A 10 -6.23 -0.37 6.68
CA LEU A 10 -7.01 -0.75 5.50
C LEU A 10 -6.12 -0.68 4.26
N LEU A 11 -6.16 -1.71 3.42
CA LEU A 11 -5.49 -1.74 2.13
C LEU A 11 -6.54 -1.87 1.02
N VAL A 12 -6.94 -0.75 0.45
CA VAL A 12 -8.08 -0.67 -0.47
C VAL A 12 -7.61 -0.52 -1.91
N ASN A 13 -8.17 -1.31 -2.81
CA ASN A 13 -7.81 -1.33 -4.22
C ASN A 13 -9.06 -1.12 -5.09
N GLY A 14 -9.00 -0.12 -5.95
CA GLY A 14 -10.07 0.26 -6.85
C GLY A 14 -10.16 -0.61 -8.10
N PRO A 15 -10.80 -0.10 -9.16
CA PRO A 15 -11.18 -0.88 -10.31
C PRO A 15 -9.98 -1.39 -11.12
N ASN A 16 -10.17 -2.56 -11.72
CA ASN A 16 -9.23 -3.27 -12.61
C ASN A 16 -7.93 -3.77 -11.95
N LEU A 17 -7.66 -3.47 -10.67
CA LEU A 17 -6.47 -3.96 -9.98
C LEU A 17 -6.52 -5.46 -9.70
N ASN A 18 -7.70 -6.08 -9.74
CA ASN A 18 -7.83 -7.53 -9.71
C ASN A 18 -7.18 -8.23 -10.91
N LEU A 19 -6.97 -7.52 -12.03
CA LEU A 19 -6.40 -8.07 -13.27
C LEU A 19 -4.86 -7.96 -13.32
N LEU A 20 -4.21 -7.52 -12.23
CA LEU A 20 -2.75 -7.44 -12.16
C LEU A 20 -2.11 -8.82 -12.33
N GLY A 21 -1.08 -8.90 -13.18
CA GLY A 21 -0.40 -10.14 -13.53
C GLY A 21 -1.04 -10.92 -14.69
N GLU A 22 -2.25 -10.54 -15.13
CA GLU A 22 -2.95 -11.18 -16.25
C GLU A 22 -2.91 -10.33 -17.54
N ARG A 23 -2.81 -9.00 -17.42
CA ARG A 23 -2.72 -8.07 -18.57
C ARG A 23 -1.29 -7.59 -18.81
N GLU A 24 -0.82 -7.70 -20.06
CA GLU A 24 0.40 -7.08 -20.60
C GLU A 24 1.63 -7.20 -19.66
N PRO A 25 2.16 -8.43 -19.47
CA PRO A 25 3.25 -8.69 -18.53
C PRO A 25 4.49 -7.82 -18.77
N GLU A 26 4.71 -7.37 -20.01
CA GLU A 26 5.84 -6.53 -20.40
C GLU A 26 5.77 -5.11 -19.79
N HIS A 27 4.57 -4.61 -19.47
CA HIS A 27 4.36 -3.22 -19.00
C HIS A 27 4.11 -3.11 -17.49
N TYR A 28 3.42 -4.08 -16.88
CA TYR A 28 3.02 -4.03 -15.46
C TYR A 28 3.75 -5.03 -14.56
N GLY A 29 4.56 -5.91 -15.16
CA GLY A 29 5.20 -7.02 -14.48
C GLY A 29 4.23 -8.16 -14.19
N ARG A 30 4.77 -9.30 -13.73
CA ARG A 30 3.99 -10.52 -13.42
C ARG A 30 3.40 -10.52 -12.00
N VAL A 31 3.51 -9.41 -11.28
CA VAL A 31 3.12 -9.34 -9.86
C VAL A 31 1.61 -9.19 -9.77
N THR A 32 0.95 -10.13 -9.11
CA THR A 32 -0.51 -10.10 -8.89
C THR A 32 -0.88 -9.25 -7.68
N LEU A 33 -2.14 -8.80 -7.62
CA LEU A 33 -2.64 -8.07 -6.45
C LEU A 33 -2.51 -8.91 -5.17
N ALA A 34 -2.77 -10.22 -5.25
CA ALA A 34 -2.64 -11.13 -4.12
C ALA A 34 -1.20 -11.16 -3.58
N GLN A 35 -0.19 -11.15 -4.45
CA GLN A 35 1.22 -11.09 -4.04
C GLN A 35 1.58 -9.75 -3.38
N ILE A 36 1.04 -8.63 -3.88
CA ILE A 36 1.20 -7.31 -3.26
C ILE A 36 0.61 -7.33 -1.85
N VAL A 37 -0.65 -7.75 -1.70
CA VAL A 37 -1.35 -7.83 -0.41
C VAL A 37 -0.60 -8.73 0.57
N ALA A 38 -0.13 -9.90 0.13
CA ALA A 38 0.65 -10.82 0.96
C ALA A 38 1.95 -10.17 1.47
N THR A 39 2.60 -9.38 0.61
CA THR A 39 3.84 -8.68 0.98
C THR A 39 3.56 -7.53 1.96
N CYS A 40 2.49 -6.77 1.76
CA CYS A 40 2.03 -5.75 2.72
C CYS A 40 1.66 -6.38 4.07
N ARG A 41 0.98 -7.53 4.09
CA ARG A 41 0.66 -8.26 5.33
C ARG A 41 1.92 -8.65 6.10
N ARG A 42 2.94 -9.20 5.42
CA ARG A 42 4.24 -9.53 6.06
C ARG A 42 4.92 -8.28 6.61
N ARG A 43 4.95 -7.19 5.83
CA ARG A 43 5.56 -5.91 6.26
C ARG A 43 4.83 -5.29 7.45
N ALA A 44 3.50 -5.32 7.45
CA ALA A 44 2.69 -4.81 8.56
C ALA A 44 2.94 -5.62 9.85
N ALA A 45 3.02 -6.94 9.76
CA ALA A 45 3.30 -7.80 10.92
C ALA A 45 4.65 -7.49 11.58
N GLN A 46 5.69 -7.21 10.79
CA GLN A 46 7.00 -6.76 11.28
C GLN A 46 6.93 -5.43 12.05
N ARG A 47 5.85 -4.67 11.87
CA ARG A 47 5.61 -3.34 12.46
C ARG A 47 4.45 -3.33 13.45
N GLN A 48 4.09 -4.48 14.01
CA GLN A 48 2.97 -4.66 14.94
C GLN A 48 1.63 -4.16 14.37
N ALA A 49 1.42 -4.30 13.07
CA ALA A 49 0.19 -3.90 12.39
C ALA A 49 -0.46 -5.10 11.68
N VAL A 50 -1.78 -5.00 11.46
CA VAL A 50 -2.56 -5.96 10.66
C VAL A 50 -3.18 -5.24 9.45
N ILE A 51 -3.14 -5.90 8.30
CA ILE A 51 -3.81 -5.45 7.08
C ILE A 51 -5.22 -6.02 7.01
N VAL A 52 -6.16 -5.17 6.64
CA VAL A 52 -7.51 -5.54 6.19
C VAL A 52 -7.64 -5.06 4.76
N ASP A 53 -7.47 -5.97 3.82
CA ASP A 53 -7.53 -5.66 2.40
C ASP A 53 -8.93 -5.78 1.82
N PHE A 54 -9.19 -4.95 0.82
CA PHE A 54 -10.42 -4.96 0.05
C PHE A 54 -10.13 -4.52 -1.38
N GLN A 55 -10.72 -5.19 -2.35
CA GLN A 55 -10.70 -4.78 -3.75
C GLN A 55 -12.12 -4.75 -4.28
N SER A 56 -12.45 -3.71 -5.04
CA SER A 56 -13.71 -3.68 -5.79
C SER A 56 -13.62 -2.82 -7.04
N ASN A 57 -14.38 -3.24 -8.06
CA ASN A 57 -14.64 -2.45 -9.26
C ASN A 57 -15.83 -1.49 -9.09
N HIS A 58 -16.51 -1.53 -7.94
CA HIS A 58 -17.70 -0.73 -7.64
C HIS A 58 -17.37 0.34 -6.59
N GLU A 59 -17.57 1.61 -6.96
CA GLU A 59 -17.38 2.77 -6.09
C GLU A 59 -18.13 2.64 -4.75
N GLY A 60 -19.43 2.33 -4.80
CA GLY A 60 -20.26 2.17 -3.60
C GLY A 60 -19.74 1.08 -2.65
N ALA A 61 -19.22 -0.03 -3.17
CA ALA A 61 -18.67 -1.10 -2.34
C ALA A 61 -17.40 -0.67 -1.59
N ILE A 62 -16.57 0.19 -2.20
CA ILE A 62 -15.41 0.79 -1.54
C ILE A 62 -15.89 1.71 -0.41
N ILE A 63 -16.88 2.56 -0.69
CA ILE A 63 -17.46 3.48 0.31
C ILE A 63 -18.05 2.69 1.49
N ASP A 64 -18.83 1.65 1.22
CA ASP A 64 -19.44 0.81 2.26
C ASP A 64 -18.38 0.09 3.10
N PHE A 65 -17.30 -0.39 2.47
CA PHE A 65 -16.16 -0.97 3.18
C PHE A 65 -15.51 0.05 4.12
N LEU A 66 -15.24 1.27 3.63
CA LEU A 66 -14.67 2.36 4.43
C LEU A 66 -15.61 2.72 5.60
N HIS A 67 -16.91 2.86 5.37
CA HIS A 67 -17.85 3.15 6.44
C HIS A 67 -17.91 2.05 7.50
N ARG A 68 -17.87 0.78 7.08
CA ARG A 68 -17.91 -0.38 7.98
C ARG A 68 -16.68 -0.44 8.90
N GLU A 69 -15.50 -0.12 8.39
CA GLU A 69 -14.25 -0.21 9.15
C GLU A 69 -13.88 1.06 9.93
N ARG A 70 -14.65 2.15 9.78
CA ARG A 70 -14.33 3.51 10.29
C ARG A 70 -13.95 3.58 11.77
N ARG A 71 -14.54 2.73 12.62
CA ARG A 71 -14.29 2.76 14.07
C ARG A 71 -13.14 1.86 14.52
N ARG A 72 -12.61 1.01 13.63
CA ARG A 72 -11.62 -0.03 13.95
C ARG A 72 -10.27 0.26 13.31
N ALA A 73 -10.27 0.91 12.15
CA ALA A 73 -9.07 1.21 11.41
C ALA A 73 -8.34 2.44 11.95
N HIS A 74 -7.02 2.36 11.97
CA HIS A 74 -6.11 3.43 12.38
C HIS A 74 -5.60 4.23 11.17
N GLY A 75 -5.61 3.64 9.97
CA GLY A 75 -5.18 4.30 8.75
C GLY A 75 -5.59 3.54 7.50
N LEU A 76 -5.40 4.20 6.35
CA LEU A 76 -5.81 3.73 5.03
C LEU A 76 -4.64 3.87 4.05
N VAL A 77 -4.29 2.79 3.37
CA VAL A 77 -3.54 2.83 2.11
C VAL A 77 -4.53 2.51 1.00
N ILE A 78 -4.68 3.39 0.03
CA ILE A 78 -5.64 3.22 -1.06
C ILE A 78 -4.98 3.41 -2.42
N ASN A 79 -5.17 2.45 -3.32
CA ASN A 79 -5.01 2.66 -4.75
C ASN A 79 -6.41 2.82 -5.36
N PRO A 80 -6.87 4.04 -5.68
CA PRO A 80 -8.21 4.24 -6.21
C PRO A 80 -8.37 3.74 -7.65
N GLY A 81 -7.29 3.33 -8.32
CA GLY A 81 -7.31 3.08 -9.76
C GLY A 81 -7.82 4.31 -10.51
N ALA A 82 -8.72 4.10 -11.46
CA ALA A 82 -9.32 5.20 -12.24
C ALA A 82 -10.16 6.17 -11.40
N TYR A 83 -10.70 5.75 -10.25
CA TYR A 83 -11.53 6.60 -9.40
C TYR A 83 -10.78 7.76 -8.77
N THR A 84 -9.45 7.73 -8.78
CA THR A 84 -8.64 8.89 -8.36
C THR A 84 -9.00 10.14 -9.19
N HIS A 85 -9.44 9.97 -10.43
CA HIS A 85 -9.73 11.09 -11.33
C HIS A 85 -11.19 11.54 -11.31
N THR A 86 -12.10 10.77 -10.70
CA THR A 86 -13.55 10.98 -10.87
C THR A 86 -14.35 10.91 -9.58
N SER A 87 -13.89 10.19 -8.57
CA SER A 87 -14.69 9.85 -7.40
C SER A 87 -14.53 10.86 -6.27
N TYR A 88 -15.33 11.93 -6.33
CA TYR A 88 -15.55 12.79 -5.17
C TYR A 88 -16.26 12.04 -4.02
N ALA A 89 -17.04 11.00 -4.33
CA ALA A 89 -17.71 10.20 -3.30
C ALA A 89 -16.73 9.41 -2.43
N ILE A 90 -15.68 8.78 -3.01
CA ILE A 90 -14.63 8.12 -2.22
C ILE A 90 -13.81 9.15 -1.44
N ARG A 91 -13.48 10.30 -2.06
CA ARG A 91 -12.80 11.41 -1.37
C ARG A 91 -13.57 11.85 -0.11
N ASP A 92 -14.88 12.05 -0.24
CA ASP A 92 -15.72 12.51 0.86
C ASP A 92 -15.91 11.42 1.92
N ALA A 93 -15.97 10.13 1.53
CA ALA A 93 -15.98 9.01 2.47
C ALA A 93 -14.69 8.94 3.30
N ILE A 94 -13.51 9.13 2.68
CA ILE A 94 -12.22 9.19 3.38
C ILE A 94 -12.24 10.33 4.42
N THR A 95 -12.71 11.51 4.02
CA THR A 95 -12.83 12.69 4.90
C THR A 95 -13.81 12.46 6.05
N ALA A 96 -15.00 11.93 5.77
CA ALA A 96 -16.04 11.67 6.76
C ALA A 96 -15.60 10.62 7.79
N CYS A 97 -14.86 9.61 7.36
CA CYS A 97 -14.27 8.60 8.25
C CYS A 97 -13.03 9.10 9.02
N ARG A 98 -12.50 10.28 8.68
CA ARG A 98 -11.29 10.89 9.29
C ARG A 98 -10.07 9.97 9.22
N TYR A 99 -9.93 9.24 8.12
CA TYR A 99 -8.79 8.34 7.95
C TYR A 99 -7.50 9.11 7.73
N ARG A 100 -6.43 8.68 8.41
CA ARG A 100 -5.06 9.00 8.02
C ARG A 100 -4.74 8.19 6.76
N ALA A 101 -4.92 8.80 5.60
CA ALA A 101 -4.91 8.12 4.31
C ALA A 101 -3.63 8.37 3.51
N TRP A 102 -3.17 7.34 2.80
CA TRP A 102 -2.08 7.41 1.84
C TRP A 102 -2.56 6.86 0.50
N GLU A 103 -2.38 7.66 -0.55
CA GLU A 103 -2.72 7.27 -1.91
C GLU A 103 -1.52 6.58 -2.58
N VAL A 104 -1.76 5.47 -3.28
CA VAL A 104 -0.72 4.75 -4.02
C VAL A 104 -1.14 4.44 -5.44
N HIS A 105 -0.25 4.66 -6.40
CA HIS A 105 -0.40 4.26 -7.80
C HIS A 105 0.80 3.46 -8.26
N LEU A 106 0.55 2.33 -8.94
CA LEU A 106 1.60 1.50 -9.53
C LEU A 106 2.39 2.28 -10.59
N SER A 107 1.67 2.99 -11.45
CA SER A 107 2.22 3.83 -12.52
C SER A 107 2.41 5.28 -12.07
N ASP A 108 3.26 6.00 -12.80
CA ASP A 108 3.41 7.45 -12.65
C ASP A 108 2.26 8.15 -13.38
N LEU A 109 1.27 8.65 -12.61
CA LEU A 109 0.12 9.35 -13.17
C LEU A 109 0.51 10.62 -13.93
N THR A 110 1.57 11.32 -13.49
CA THR A 110 2.04 12.54 -14.15
C THR A 110 2.52 12.25 -15.57
N ARG A 111 3.23 11.13 -15.78
CA ARG A 111 3.64 10.71 -17.13
C ARG A 111 2.46 10.31 -18.00
N ARG A 112 1.45 9.65 -17.43
CA ARG A 112 0.22 9.31 -18.18
C ARG A 112 -0.58 10.55 -18.56
N ALA A 113 -0.63 11.54 -17.68
CA ALA A 113 -1.35 12.79 -17.89
C ALA A 113 -0.83 13.60 -19.10
N VAL A 114 0.44 13.42 -19.49
CA VAL A 114 0.99 14.02 -20.72
C VAL A 114 0.28 13.50 -21.98
N ARG A 115 -0.18 12.25 -21.97
CA ARG A 115 -0.91 11.62 -23.08
C ARG A 115 -2.43 11.65 -22.90
N GLU A 116 -2.88 11.59 -21.66
CA GLU A 116 -4.28 11.49 -21.27
C GLU A 116 -4.60 12.59 -20.23
N PRO A 117 -4.93 13.83 -20.66
CA PRO A 117 -5.07 14.97 -19.74
C PRO A 117 -6.08 14.75 -18.60
N PHE A 118 -7.10 13.92 -18.83
CA PHE A 118 -8.08 13.56 -17.80
C PHE A 118 -7.47 12.81 -16.60
N ARG A 119 -6.22 12.32 -16.71
CA ARG A 119 -5.47 11.68 -15.61
C ARG A 119 -4.60 12.64 -14.80
N ALA A 120 -4.58 13.93 -15.15
CA ALA A 120 -3.72 14.92 -14.50
C ALA A 120 -4.10 15.17 -13.04
N VAL A 121 -5.39 15.09 -12.73
CA VAL A 121 -5.93 15.46 -11.41
C VAL A 121 -6.32 14.20 -10.66
N SER A 122 -5.81 14.08 -9.43
CA SER A 122 -6.39 13.19 -8.42
C SER A 122 -7.29 14.03 -7.53
N VAL A 123 -8.59 13.72 -7.51
CA VAL A 123 -9.56 14.35 -6.61
C VAL A 123 -9.45 13.80 -5.19
N ILE A 124 -8.63 12.77 -4.96
CA ILE A 124 -8.43 12.11 -3.66
C ILE A 124 -7.13 12.57 -2.98
N ALA A 125 -6.16 13.07 -3.76
CA ALA A 125 -4.83 13.42 -3.27
C ALA A 125 -4.84 14.51 -2.17
N ASP A 126 -5.82 15.41 -2.18
CA ASP A 126 -5.90 16.52 -1.22
C ASP A 126 -6.28 16.07 0.19
N VAL A 127 -7.05 14.98 0.29
CA VAL A 127 -7.50 14.36 1.56
C VAL A 127 -6.55 13.26 2.07
N CYS A 128 -5.46 12.98 1.34
CA CYS A 128 -4.41 12.06 1.76
C CYS A 128 -3.21 12.81 2.37
N GLU A 129 -2.59 12.23 3.39
CA GLU A 129 -1.40 12.78 4.05
C GLU A 129 -0.11 12.52 3.25
N GLY A 130 -0.10 11.46 2.45
CA GLY A 130 1.00 11.10 1.57
C GLY A 130 0.51 10.46 0.28
N ARG A 131 1.35 10.54 -0.76
CA ARG A 131 1.07 9.93 -2.06
C ARG A 131 2.32 9.30 -2.66
N VAL A 132 2.22 8.06 -3.11
CA VAL A 132 3.31 7.33 -3.78
C VAL A 132 2.87 6.90 -5.17
N MET A 133 3.62 7.24 -6.21
CA MET A 133 3.27 6.90 -7.60
C MET A 133 4.50 6.42 -8.38
N GLY A 134 4.28 5.56 -9.38
CA GLY A 134 5.33 5.17 -10.34
C GLY A 134 6.40 4.22 -9.79
N ARG A 135 6.15 3.59 -8.64
CA ARG A 135 7.08 2.65 -8.00
C ARG A 135 6.66 1.19 -8.11
N GLY A 136 5.65 0.88 -8.93
CA GLY A 136 5.09 -0.46 -9.04
C GLY A 136 4.66 -1.01 -7.68
N ALA A 137 4.78 -2.32 -7.49
CA ALA A 137 4.41 -3.00 -6.24
C ALA A 137 5.11 -2.43 -5.00
N ARG A 138 6.33 -1.91 -5.15
CA ARG A 138 7.10 -1.31 -4.03
C ARG A 138 6.40 -0.08 -3.45
N GLY A 139 5.65 0.66 -4.27
CA GLY A 139 4.93 1.84 -3.81
C GLY A 139 3.94 1.55 -2.67
N TYR A 140 3.38 0.34 -2.62
CA TYR A 140 2.50 -0.07 -1.52
C TYR A 140 3.23 -0.20 -0.19
N LEU A 141 4.47 -0.69 -0.21
CA LEU A 141 5.29 -0.80 1.00
C LEU A 141 5.73 0.57 1.48
N ASP A 142 6.14 1.43 0.56
CA ASP A 142 6.55 2.79 0.90
C ASP A 142 5.37 3.59 1.49
N ALA A 143 4.16 3.45 0.93
CA ALA A 143 2.95 4.07 1.46
C ALA A 143 2.54 3.51 2.84
N LEU A 144 2.59 2.19 3.00
CA LEU A 144 2.33 1.53 4.28
C LEU A 144 3.32 1.99 5.34
N ASP A 145 4.60 2.05 5.00
CA ASP A 145 5.64 2.44 5.94
C ASP A 145 5.51 3.90 6.36
N GLY A 146 5.28 4.80 5.41
CA GLY A 146 5.05 6.21 5.70
C GLY A 146 3.81 6.46 6.56
N LEU A 147 2.73 5.71 6.33
CA LEU A 147 1.53 5.75 7.18
C LEU A 147 1.84 5.29 8.62
N LEU A 148 2.54 4.17 8.77
CA LEU A 148 2.88 3.61 10.08
C LEU A 148 3.86 4.49 10.86
N ASP A 149 4.82 5.11 10.17
CA ASP A 149 5.73 6.11 10.77
C ASP A 149 4.93 7.29 11.32
N ARG A 150 3.95 7.77 10.54
CA ARG A 150 3.12 8.89 10.95
C ARG A 150 2.18 8.55 12.11
N LEU A 151 1.68 7.32 12.18
CA LEU A 151 0.89 6.82 13.31
C LEU A 151 1.74 6.62 14.58
N GLY A 152 3.01 6.26 14.42
CA GLY A 152 3.97 6.10 15.52
C GLY A 152 4.55 7.42 16.04
N ALA A 153 4.44 8.50 15.27
CA ALA A 153 4.98 9.80 15.64
C ALA A 153 4.19 10.44 16.81
N PRO A 154 4.88 11.10 17.76
CA PRO A 154 4.23 11.77 18.87
C PRO A 154 3.38 12.97 18.38
N PRO A 155 2.34 13.38 19.13
CA PRO A 155 1.38 14.41 18.69
C PRO A 155 1.99 15.77 18.33
N TRP A 156 3.14 16.10 18.93
CA TRP A 156 3.89 17.34 18.66
C TRP A 156 4.74 17.27 17.39
N TYR A 157 4.94 16.09 16.80
CA TYR A 157 5.66 15.94 15.54
C TYR A 157 4.69 16.14 14.37
N GLN A 158 4.78 17.31 13.74
CA GLN A 158 4.14 17.59 12.47
C GLN A 158 5.22 17.71 11.38
N PRO A 159 5.33 16.74 10.45
CA PRO A 159 6.12 16.98 9.26
C PRO A 159 5.44 18.11 8.48
N HIS A 160 6.09 19.28 8.39
CA HIS A 160 5.57 20.49 7.73
C HIS A 160 5.44 20.37 6.20
N VAL A 161 5.52 19.16 5.65
CA VAL A 161 5.57 18.88 4.22
C VAL A 161 4.52 17.83 3.92
N LYS A 162 3.52 18.13 3.08
CA LYS A 162 2.77 17.10 2.36
C LYS A 162 3.80 16.26 1.62
N VAL A 163 3.96 15.02 2.04
CA VAL A 163 5.00 14.10 1.60
C VAL A 163 4.67 13.66 0.16
N GLY A 164 4.92 14.56 -0.80
CA GLY A 164 4.97 14.25 -2.22
C GLY A 164 6.36 13.70 -2.55
N ILE A 165 6.75 12.57 -1.95
CA ILE A 165 8.09 12.05 -2.22
C ILE A 165 8.07 11.35 -3.57
N ALA A 166 8.59 12.04 -4.59
CA ALA A 166 9.36 11.34 -5.60
C ALA A 166 10.66 10.91 -4.91
N LEU A 167 10.67 9.71 -4.29
CA LEU A 167 11.89 9.19 -3.68
C LEU A 167 12.92 9.00 -4.80
N PRO A 168 14.17 9.46 -4.63
CA PRO A 168 15.22 9.19 -5.62
C PRO A 168 15.26 7.69 -5.87
N ARG A 169 15.55 7.28 -7.11
CA ARG A 169 15.69 5.88 -7.50
C ARG A 169 16.76 5.22 -6.62
N ALA A 170 16.34 4.66 -5.48
CA ALA A 170 17.14 3.71 -4.74
C ALA A 170 17.40 2.53 -5.68
N GLY A 171 18.67 2.13 -5.78
CA GLY A 171 19.14 1.08 -6.68
C GLY A 171 18.26 -0.17 -6.64
N ARG A 172 18.25 -0.92 -7.76
CA ARG A 172 17.53 -2.19 -7.88
C ARG A 172 17.79 -3.04 -6.62
N ILE A 173 16.77 -3.22 -5.81
CA ILE A 173 16.63 -4.39 -4.95
C ILE A 173 15.61 -5.24 -5.69
N GLU A 174 16.09 -6.33 -6.28
CA GLU A 174 15.25 -7.24 -7.06
C GLU A 174 14.31 -8.00 -6.09
N LEU A 175 13.11 -8.34 -6.56
CA LEU A 175 12.12 -9.07 -5.75
C LEU A 175 12.63 -10.46 -5.30
N ASP A 176 13.74 -10.91 -5.88
CA ASP A 176 14.44 -12.15 -5.54
C ASP A 176 15.17 -12.09 -4.18
N ASP A 177 15.41 -10.89 -3.62
CA ASP A 177 16.02 -10.73 -2.28
C ASP A 177 15.06 -11.05 -1.12
N VAL A 178 13.82 -11.48 -1.41
CA VAL A 178 12.75 -11.76 -0.44
C VAL A 178 12.34 -13.24 -0.42
N ALA A 179 13.01 -14.11 -1.18
CA ALA A 179 12.82 -15.55 -1.04
C ALA A 179 13.30 -16.02 0.35
N PRO A 180 12.57 -16.92 1.03
CA PRO A 180 13.02 -17.46 2.31
C PRO A 180 14.33 -18.23 2.10
N ARG A 181 15.37 -17.90 2.88
CA ARG A 181 16.52 -18.80 3.01
C ARG A 181 16.01 -20.08 3.67
N GLU A 182 16.21 -21.23 3.01
CA GLU A 182 15.97 -22.52 3.65
C GLU A 182 16.73 -22.57 5.00
N PRO A 183 16.11 -23.08 6.07
CA PRO A 183 16.82 -23.27 7.31
C PRO A 183 17.98 -24.23 7.08
N ALA A 184 19.19 -23.82 7.46
CA ALA A 184 20.37 -24.66 7.38
C ALA A 184 20.10 -26.00 8.08
N ALA A 185 20.36 -27.10 7.37
CA ALA A 185 20.23 -28.44 7.94
C ALA A 185 21.05 -28.55 9.24
N PRO A 186 20.52 -29.22 10.28
CA PRO A 186 21.23 -29.34 11.55
C PRO A 186 22.58 -30.03 11.33
N ALA A 187 23.63 -29.43 11.91
CA ALA A 187 24.99 -29.94 11.83
C ALA A 187 25.02 -31.40 12.30
N ARG A 188 25.43 -32.31 11.41
CA ARG A 188 25.67 -33.72 11.75
C ARG A 188 26.76 -33.75 12.82
N SER A 189 26.41 -34.15 14.04
CA SER A 189 27.39 -34.37 15.10
C SER A 189 28.30 -35.51 14.66
N ARG A 190 29.57 -35.17 14.40
CA ARG A 190 30.62 -36.17 14.24
C ARG A 190 30.89 -36.75 15.62
N ARG A 191 30.24 -37.88 15.95
CA ARG A 191 30.69 -38.74 17.03
C ARG A 191 32.11 -39.20 16.67
N ARG A 192 33.08 -38.87 17.51
CA ARG A 192 34.45 -39.39 17.42
C ARG A 192 34.42 -40.87 17.86
N PRO A 193 35.10 -41.80 17.16
CA PRO A 193 35.39 -43.10 17.71
C PRO A 193 36.45 -42.97 18.82
N TRP A 194 36.37 -43.89 19.78
CA TRP A 194 37.30 -44.08 20.89
C TRP A 194 38.71 -44.41 20.41
#